data_AF-A0A956IMY5-F1
#
_entry.id   AF-A0A956IMY5-F1
#
_cell.length_a   1.000
_cell.length_b   1.000
_cell.length_c   1.000
_cell.angle_alpha   90.00
_cell.angle_beta   90.00
_cell.angle_gamma   90.00
#
_symmetry.space_group_name_H-M   'P 1'
#
loop_
_entity.id
_entity.type
_entity.pdbx_description
1 polymer ?
#
loop_
_entity_poly.entity_id
_entity_poly.type
_entity_poly.pdbx_seq_one_letter_code
_entity_poly.pdbx_strand_id
1 'polypeptide(L)'
;DGEEWEHRARRELHTAKGVFGQFGLVQSARRIHEVEDSPRITKQQVAEVHEDFQSLLRKNAKLWDIHLDPREARYTATGSALDQLEAELAGASSEAELRAVASRFLQAMRQKSVTQLVGPLADGCVQLADRRGKRVHLELAGGDVLCPSNLEPLFDVLPHLIRNSIDHGIESPEERGEKPELATIELAVEANDNGVAVRVSDDGRGIDAERVVERAIGLGILDAGRAAQLSRDEKLQLIFADSLSTAEDVTETSGRGVGMAAVKNLVEALGGTLSVRSASGRGTAIELHFAARAVAS
;
A
#
# COMPACT_ATOMS: atom_id res chain seq x y z
N ASP A 1 22.16 4.42 19.84
CA ASP A 1 22.01 5.81 20.32
C ASP A 1 22.95 6.64 19.50
N GLY A 2 22.41 7.53 18.69
CA GLY A 2 23.14 8.31 17.70
C GLY A 2 22.18 9.26 16.98
N GLU A 3 22.70 10.38 16.47
CA GLU A 3 21.91 11.42 15.81
C GLU A 3 21.06 10.88 14.65
N GLU A 4 21.58 9.89 13.91
CA GLU A 4 20.86 9.24 12.81
C GLU A 4 19.60 8.48 13.27
N TRP A 5 19.67 7.82 14.43
CA TRP A 5 18.50 7.15 15.02
C TRP A 5 17.46 8.17 15.47
N GLU A 6 17.91 9.27 16.09
CA GLU A 6 17.02 10.31 16.59
C GLU A 6 16.28 11.01 15.44
N HIS A 7 16.99 11.35 14.36
CA HIS A 7 16.39 11.90 13.14
C HIS A 7 15.40 10.93 12.49
N ARG A 8 15.68 9.63 12.51
CA ARG A 8 14.71 8.62 12.06
C ARG A 8 13.48 8.58 12.97
N ALA A 9 13.68 8.51 14.29
CA ALA A 9 12.60 8.45 15.26
C ALA A 9 11.66 9.65 15.18
N ARG A 10 12.20 10.87 15.02
CA ARG A 10 11.40 12.09 14.85
C ARG A 10 10.49 12.02 13.62
N ARG A 11 11.03 11.55 12.49
CA ARG A 11 10.27 11.38 11.24
C ARG A 11 9.16 10.33 11.39
N GLU A 12 9.45 9.19 12.00
CA GLU A 12 8.47 8.12 12.23
C GLU A 12 7.36 8.59 13.20
N LEU A 13 7.70 9.32 14.26
CA LEU A 13 6.72 9.90 15.18
C LEU A 13 5.83 10.95 14.50
N HIS A 14 6.41 11.86 13.71
CA HIS A 14 5.64 12.83 12.94
C HIS A 14 4.61 12.16 12.01
N THR A 15 5.02 11.06 11.37
CA THR A 15 4.17 10.21 10.53
C THR A 15 3.02 9.60 11.32
N ALA A 16 3.34 8.98 12.45
CA ALA A 16 2.37 8.36 13.34
C ALA A 16 1.36 9.40 13.85
N LYS A 17 1.80 10.60 14.23
CA LYS A 17 0.91 11.71 14.63
C LYS A 17 -0.12 12.01 13.53
N GLY A 18 0.31 12.11 12.27
CA GLY A 18 -0.57 12.33 11.12
C GLY A 18 -1.61 11.23 10.94
N VAL A 19 -1.17 9.97 10.94
CA VAL A 19 -2.06 8.79 10.83
C VAL A 19 -3.09 8.78 11.97
N PHE A 20 -2.64 8.97 13.20
CA PHE A 20 -3.52 8.95 14.37
C PHE A 20 -4.53 10.10 14.34
N GLY A 21 -4.13 11.28 13.86
CA GLY A 21 -5.04 12.40 13.63
C GLY A 21 -6.13 12.08 12.59
N GLN A 22 -5.77 11.41 11.50
CA GLN A 22 -6.72 11.01 10.44
C GLN A 22 -7.79 10.02 10.94
N PHE A 23 -7.42 9.13 11.86
CA PHE A 23 -8.31 8.16 12.49
C PHE A 23 -8.99 8.69 13.77
N GLY A 24 -8.89 9.99 14.06
CA GLY A 24 -9.55 10.60 15.22
C GLY A 24 -8.96 10.20 16.58
N LEU A 25 -7.77 9.61 16.62
CA LEU A 25 -7.04 9.24 17.84
C LEU A 25 -6.32 10.48 18.44
N VAL A 26 -7.08 11.54 18.72
CA VAL A 26 -6.59 12.87 19.08
C VAL A 26 -5.63 12.84 20.29
N GLN A 27 -5.96 12.04 21.31
CA GLN A 27 -5.14 11.92 22.52
C GLN A 27 -3.78 11.28 22.25
N SER A 28 -3.76 10.23 21.45
CA SER A 28 -2.52 9.55 21.06
C SER A 28 -1.69 10.41 20.09
N ALA A 29 -2.32 11.12 19.15
CA ALA A 29 -1.64 12.07 18.27
C ALA A 29 -0.98 13.21 19.07
N ARG A 30 -1.65 13.74 20.10
CA ARG A 30 -1.10 14.75 21.00
C ARG A 30 0.12 14.24 21.77
N ARG A 31 0.06 13.03 22.32
CA ARG A 31 1.19 12.40 23.03
C ARG A 31 2.40 12.23 22.11
N ILE A 32 2.17 11.81 20.87
CA ILE A 32 3.23 11.71 19.86
C ILE A 32 3.84 13.08 19.56
N HIS A 33 3.02 14.13 19.43
CA HIS A 33 3.50 15.49 19.21
C HIS A 33 4.40 15.99 20.34
N GLU A 34 4.05 15.71 21.60
CA GLU A 34 4.87 16.11 22.77
C GLU A 34 6.26 15.45 22.75
N VAL A 35 6.34 14.18 22.33
CA VAL A 35 7.63 13.48 22.16
C VAL A 35 8.37 13.98 20.93
N GLU A 36 7.66 14.24 19.83
CA GLU A 36 8.24 14.75 18.59
C GLU A 36 8.82 16.16 18.74
N ASP A 37 8.24 17.02 19.58
CA ASP A 37 8.70 18.40 19.81
C ASP A 37 9.83 18.48 20.86
N SER A 38 10.17 17.35 21.49
CA SER A 38 11.22 17.30 22.49
C SER A 38 12.61 17.59 21.89
N PRO A 39 13.50 18.33 22.60
CA PRO A 39 14.84 18.67 22.10
C PRO A 39 15.71 17.44 21.79
N ARG A 40 15.49 16.36 22.54
CA ARG A 40 16.05 15.03 22.26
C ARG A 40 14.96 13.99 22.38
N ILE A 41 14.91 13.07 21.43
CA ILE A 41 14.04 11.91 21.49
C ILE A 41 14.84 10.74 22.08
N THR A 42 14.27 10.09 23.08
CA THR A 42 14.86 8.90 23.71
C THR A 42 14.09 7.65 23.34
N LYS A 43 14.75 6.49 23.33
CA LYS A 43 14.09 5.18 23.13
C LYS A 43 12.98 4.94 24.16
N GLN A 44 13.17 5.43 25.38
CA GLN A 44 12.17 5.32 26.44
C GLN A 44 10.90 6.08 26.09
N GLN A 45 10.98 7.34 25.63
CA GLN A 45 9.79 8.10 25.22
C GLN A 45 9.06 7.43 24.05
N VAL A 46 9.79 6.86 23.08
CA VAL A 46 9.19 6.10 21.98
C VAL A 46 8.49 4.83 22.48
N ALA A 47 9.10 4.13 23.45
CA ALA A 47 8.51 2.96 24.07
C ALA A 47 7.24 3.31 24.87
N GLU A 48 7.23 4.43 25.59
CA GLU A 48 6.05 4.92 26.33
C GLU A 48 4.89 5.23 25.39
N VAL A 49 5.14 5.91 24.25
CA VAL A 49 4.12 6.14 23.21
C VAL A 49 3.57 4.82 22.66
N HIS A 50 4.45 3.84 22.42
CA HIS A 50 4.04 2.51 21.96
C HIS A 50 3.16 1.80 23.01
N GLU A 51 3.55 1.82 24.28
CA GLU A 51 2.77 1.22 25.38
C GLU A 51 1.42 1.90 25.57
N ASP A 52 1.35 3.24 25.48
CA ASP A 52 0.09 3.98 25.56
C ASP A 52 -0.87 3.54 24.46
N PHE A 53 -0.38 3.42 23.22
CA PHE A 53 -1.21 2.98 22.10
C PHE A 53 -1.64 1.51 22.25
N GLN A 54 -0.72 0.63 22.65
CA GLN A 54 -1.04 -0.76 22.96
C GLN A 54 -2.08 -0.88 24.08
N SER A 55 -2.00 -0.03 25.10
CA SER A 55 -2.97 0.05 26.20
C SER A 55 -4.34 0.51 25.70
N LEU A 56 -4.39 1.54 24.85
CA LEU A 56 -5.62 2.00 24.21
C LEU A 56 -6.25 0.89 23.37
N LEU A 57 -5.44 0.20 22.56
CA LEU A 57 -5.91 -0.94 21.76
C LEU A 57 -6.45 -2.04 22.67
N ARG A 58 -5.72 -2.50 23.69
CA ARG A 58 -6.18 -3.57 24.60
C ARG A 58 -7.47 -3.21 25.34
N LYS A 59 -7.61 -1.96 25.79
CA LYS A 59 -8.81 -1.49 26.49
C LYS A 59 -10.05 -1.50 25.59
N ASN A 60 -9.87 -1.16 24.32
CA ASN A 60 -10.98 -1.03 23.37
C ASN A 60 -11.11 -2.23 22.43
N ALA A 61 -10.20 -3.20 22.49
CA ALA A 61 -10.14 -4.39 21.64
C ALA A 61 -11.48 -5.11 21.55
N LYS A 62 -12.14 -5.34 22.70
CA LYS A 62 -13.45 -6.00 22.74
C LYS A 62 -14.58 -5.17 22.14
N LEU A 63 -14.50 -3.85 22.23
CA LEU A 63 -15.51 -2.94 21.66
C LEU A 63 -15.33 -2.79 20.15
N TRP A 64 -14.09 -2.88 19.67
CA TRP A 64 -13.72 -2.72 18.26
C TRP A 64 -13.52 -4.05 17.53
N ASP A 65 -13.80 -5.18 18.20
CA ASP A 65 -13.56 -6.53 17.71
C ASP A 65 -12.11 -6.76 17.20
N ILE A 66 -11.14 -6.10 17.83
CA ILE A 66 -9.72 -6.19 17.47
C ILE A 66 -9.08 -7.32 18.29
N HIS A 67 -8.55 -8.33 17.60
CA HIS A 67 -7.75 -9.39 18.19
C HIS A 67 -6.25 -9.01 18.17
N LEU A 68 -5.70 -8.64 19.32
CA LEU A 68 -4.34 -8.07 19.43
C LEU A 68 -3.23 -9.06 19.78
N ASP A 69 -3.55 -10.34 20.03
CA ASP A 69 -2.52 -11.32 20.40
C ASP A 69 -1.97 -12.05 19.16
N PRO A 70 -0.70 -11.79 18.76
CA PRO A 70 -0.06 -12.53 17.68
C PRO A 70 0.11 -14.03 17.98
N ARG A 71 -0.02 -14.47 19.24
CA ARG A 71 -0.07 -15.90 19.63
C ARG A 71 -1.47 -16.50 19.53
N GLU A 72 -2.51 -15.69 19.38
CA GLU A 72 -3.88 -16.13 19.11
C GLU A 72 -4.22 -16.14 17.61
N ALA A 73 -3.21 -16.01 16.73
CA ALA A 73 -3.40 -16.14 15.29
C ALA A 73 -4.04 -17.51 14.98
N ARG A 74 -5.35 -17.50 14.72
CA ARG A 74 -6.11 -18.67 14.32
C ARG A 74 -5.92 -18.86 12.82
N TYR A 75 -5.09 -19.82 12.47
CA TYR A 75 -5.00 -20.32 11.11
C TYR A 75 -6.08 -21.36 10.89
N THR A 76 -6.82 -21.25 9.80
CA THR A 76 -7.86 -22.22 9.42
C THR A 76 -7.39 -22.97 8.19
N ALA A 77 -7.50 -24.30 8.23
CA ALA A 77 -7.22 -25.19 7.11
C ALA A 77 -8.50 -25.93 6.74
N THR A 78 -8.72 -26.16 5.45
CA THR A 78 -9.78 -27.07 5.00
C THR A 78 -9.36 -28.51 5.32
N GLY A 79 -10.34 -29.40 5.53
CA GLY A 79 -10.06 -30.84 5.69
C GLY A 79 -9.25 -31.40 4.51
N SER A 80 -9.59 -30.98 3.29
CA SER A 80 -8.86 -31.38 2.08
C SER A 80 -7.39 -30.96 2.07
N ALA A 81 -7.04 -29.80 2.63
CA ALA A 81 -5.65 -29.35 2.73
C ALA A 81 -4.85 -30.21 3.73
N LEU A 82 -5.50 -30.68 4.80
CA LEU A 82 -4.90 -31.61 5.76
C LEU A 82 -4.74 -33.01 5.14
N ASP A 83 -5.76 -33.52 4.44
CA ASP A 83 -5.69 -34.81 3.74
C ASP A 83 -4.56 -34.82 2.69
N GLN A 84 -4.41 -33.71 1.96
CA GLN A 84 -3.32 -33.55 0.99
C GLN A 84 -1.94 -33.53 1.67
N LEU A 85 -1.81 -32.82 2.79
CA LEU A 85 -0.57 -32.82 3.58
C LEU A 85 -0.21 -34.25 4.06
N GLU A 86 -1.18 -35.00 4.58
CA GLU A 86 -0.97 -36.38 5.02
C GLU A 86 -0.48 -37.27 3.87
N ALA A 87 -1.09 -37.14 2.68
CA ALA A 87 -0.68 -37.88 1.49
C ALA A 87 0.75 -37.51 1.04
N GLU A 88 1.10 -36.23 1.02
CA GLU A 88 2.44 -35.76 0.63
C GLU A 88 3.52 -36.17 1.64
N LEU A 89 3.21 -36.15 2.94
CA LEU A 89 4.12 -36.63 3.99
C LEU A 89 4.33 -38.14 3.91
N ALA A 90 3.28 -38.92 3.63
CA ALA A 90 3.39 -40.37 3.47
C ALA A 90 4.21 -40.79 2.24
N GLY A 91 4.18 -39.96 1.19
CA GLY A 91 4.96 -40.17 -0.04
C GLY A 91 6.42 -39.73 0.03
N ALA A 92 6.82 -38.96 1.05
CA ALA A 92 8.17 -38.44 1.17
C ALA A 92 9.16 -39.55 1.56
N SER A 93 10.24 -39.67 0.80
CA SER A 93 11.25 -40.74 0.92
C SER A 93 12.53 -40.28 1.62
N SER A 94 12.64 -38.98 1.91
CA SER A 94 13.81 -38.38 2.56
C SER A 94 13.44 -37.29 3.58
N GLU A 95 14.34 -37.01 4.52
CA GLU A 95 14.18 -35.91 5.47
C GLU A 95 14.12 -34.54 4.76
N ALA A 96 14.84 -34.39 3.65
CA ALA A 96 14.80 -33.18 2.84
C ALA A 96 13.40 -32.95 2.22
N GLU A 97 12.78 -34.00 1.69
CA GLU A 97 11.41 -33.94 1.14
C GLU A 97 10.38 -33.65 2.24
N LEU A 98 10.48 -34.32 3.39
CA LEU A 98 9.61 -34.05 4.55
C LEU A 98 9.69 -32.59 5.00
N ARG A 99 10.92 -32.04 5.11
CA ARG A 99 11.11 -30.62 5.45
C ARG A 99 10.53 -29.69 4.40
N ALA A 100 10.66 -30.01 3.12
CA ALA A 100 10.10 -29.21 2.03
C ALA A 100 8.56 -29.19 2.08
N VAL A 101 7.92 -30.35 2.27
CA VAL A 101 6.45 -30.48 2.40
C VAL A 101 5.96 -29.68 3.62
N ALA A 102 6.56 -29.89 4.79
CA ALA A 102 6.19 -29.18 6.01
C ALA A 102 6.38 -27.66 5.87
N SER A 103 7.50 -27.21 5.30
CA SER A 103 7.76 -25.78 5.08
C SER A 103 6.72 -25.16 4.14
N ARG A 104 6.40 -25.82 3.03
CA ARG A 104 5.38 -25.35 2.07
C ARG A 104 4.01 -25.23 2.71
N PHE A 105 3.60 -26.23 3.50
CA PHE A 105 2.33 -26.19 4.22
C PHE A 105 2.27 -25.05 5.25
N LEU A 106 3.32 -24.88 6.05
CA LEU A 106 3.41 -23.78 7.02
C LEU A 106 3.41 -22.40 6.34
N GLN A 107 4.05 -22.27 5.18
CA GLN A 107 4.00 -21.05 4.38
C GLN A 107 2.59 -20.77 3.85
N ALA A 108 1.91 -21.78 3.29
CA ALA A 108 0.54 -21.64 2.81
C ALA A 108 -0.42 -21.23 3.94
N MET A 109 -0.28 -21.84 5.12
CA MET A 109 -1.08 -21.49 6.30
C MET A 109 -0.86 -20.06 6.78
N ARG A 110 0.32 -19.48 6.53
CA ARG A 110 0.65 -18.10 6.93
C ARG A 110 0.17 -17.03 5.96
N GLN A 111 -0.30 -17.43 4.78
CA GLN A 111 -0.85 -16.49 3.80
C GLN A 111 -2.09 -15.80 4.37
N LYS A 112 -2.18 -14.51 4.12
CA LYS A 112 -3.34 -13.69 4.49
C LYS A 112 -4.16 -13.45 3.23
N SER A 113 -5.48 -13.42 3.40
CA SER A 113 -6.36 -12.95 2.33
C SER A 113 -6.11 -11.47 2.05
N VAL A 114 -6.35 -11.05 0.81
CA VAL A 114 -6.31 -9.63 0.42
C VAL A 114 -7.22 -8.79 1.31
N THR A 115 -8.41 -9.27 1.66
CA THR A 115 -9.33 -8.57 2.57
C THR A 115 -8.70 -8.28 3.93
N GLN A 116 -7.96 -9.24 4.50
CA GLN A 116 -7.26 -9.06 5.78
C GLN A 116 -6.09 -8.07 5.68
N LEU A 117 -5.42 -8.01 4.53
CA LEU A 117 -4.28 -7.10 4.30
C LEU A 117 -4.73 -5.67 4.00
N VAL A 118 -5.83 -5.53 3.26
CA VAL A 118 -6.40 -4.23 2.89
C VAL A 118 -7.16 -3.63 4.08
N GLY A 119 -7.70 -4.43 5.01
CA GLY A 119 -8.26 -3.92 6.27
C GLY A 119 -9.35 -2.85 6.07
N PRO A 120 -9.48 -1.84 6.97
CA PRO A 120 -10.51 -0.80 6.90
C PRO A 120 -10.18 0.31 5.88
N LEU A 121 -9.41 -0.01 4.84
CA LEU A 121 -8.94 0.97 3.87
C LEU A 121 -10.11 1.61 3.10
N ALA A 122 -11.20 0.87 2.88
CA ALA A 122 -12.44 1.42 2.32
C ALA A 122 -12.99 2.60 3.14
N ASP A 123 -13.09 2.45 4.46
CA ASP A 123 -13.58 3.51 5.35
C ASP A 123 -12.63 4.72 5.36
N GLY A 124 -11.32 4.46 5.38
CA GLY A 124 -10.30 5.50 5.31
C GLY A 124 -10.36 6.31 4.01
N CYS A 125 -10.67 5.65 2.89
CA CYS A 125 -10.83 6.29 1.58
C CYS A 125 -12.04 7.22 1.54
N VAL A 126 -13.18 6.77 2.05
CA VAL A 126 -14.40 7.58 2.12
C VAL A 126 -14.15 8.84 2.95
N GLN A 127 -13.57 8.69 4.14
CA GLN A 127 -13.24 9.84 5.01
C GLN A 127 -12.25 10.82 4.37
N LEU A 128 -11.26 10.30 3.64
CA LEU A 128 -10.30 11.14 2.93
C LEU A 128 -10.98 11.92 1.80
N ALA A 129 -11.81 11.26 1.00
CA ALA A 129 -12.54 11.91 -0.08
C ALA A 129 -13.49 13.00 0.44
N ASP A 130 -14.23 12.74 1.52
CA ASP A 130 -15.10 13.72 2.15
C ASP A 130 -14.33 14.98 2.58
N ARG A 131 -13.14 14.80 3.18
CA ARG A 131 -12.26 15.93 3.54
C ARG A 131 -11.77 16.74 2.33
N ARG A 132 -11.74 16.14 1.14
CA ARG A 132 -11.37 16.79 -0.13
C ARG A 132 -12.59 17.30 -0.93
N GLY A 133 -13.81 17.17 -0.39
CA GLY A 133 -15.03 17.54 -1.10
C GLY A 133 -15.36 16.61 -2.28
N LYS A 134 -14.89 15.35 -2.23
CA LYS A 134 -15.09 14.33 -3.27
C LYS A 134 -15.93 13.19 -2.72
N ARG A 135 -16.64 12.46 -3.59
CA ARG A 135 -17.42 11.28 -3.22
C ARG A 135 -16.83 10.07 -3.93
N VAL A 136 -16.34 9.10 -3.15
CA VAL A 136 -15.71 7.89 -3.69
C VAL A 136 -16.27 6.63 -3.06
N HIS A 137 -16.28 5.56 -3.84
CA HIS A 137 -16.49 4.20 -3.41
C HIS A 137 -15.24 3.38 -3.74
N LEU A 138 -14.74 2.62 -2.77
CA LEU A 138 -13.67 1.65 -3.00
C LEU A 138 -14.29 0.27 -3.21
N GLU A 139 -14.09 -0.29 -4.40
CA GLU A 139 -14.48 -1.65 -4.75
C GLU A 139 -13.26 -2.58 -4.60
N LEU A 140 -13.46 -3.72 -3.92
CA LEU A 140 -12.43 -4.74 -3.74
C LEU A 140 -12.80 -5.99 -4.55
N ALA A 141 -12.02 -6.26 -5.59
CA ALA A 141 -12.11 -7.50 -6.37
C ALA A 141 -10.97 -8.45 -5.99
N GLY A 142 -11.28 -9.74 -5.78
CA GLY A 142 -10.29 -10.73 -5.36
C GLY A 142 -9.93 -10.66 -3.87
N GLY A 143 -10.85 -10.22 -3.02
CA GLY A 143 -10.65 -10.15 -1.57
C GLY A 143 -10.30 -11.49 -0.90
N ASP A 144 -10.74 -12.61 -1.47
CA ASP A 144 -10.47 -13.97 -0.98
C ASP A 144 -9.12 -14.54 -1.46
N VAL A 145 -8.43 -13.84 -2.37
CA VAL A 145 -7.13 -14.28 -2.88
C VAL A 145 -6.12 -14.30 -1.73
N LEU A 146 -5.44 -15.43 -1.57
CA LEU A 146 -4.36 -15.58 -0.59
C LEU A 146 -3.08 -14.96 -1.13
N CYS A 147 -2.54 -14.00 -0.37
CA CYS A 147 -1.33 -13.31 -0.74
C CYS A 147 -0.09 -14.02 -0.16
N PRO A 148 0.93 -14.28 -0.99
CA PRO A 148 2.25 -14.73 -0.53
C PRO A 148 2.87 -13.77 0.48
N SER A 149 3.45 -14.29 1.58
CA SER A 149 4.00 -13.43 2.65
C SER A 149 5.11 -12.48 2.20
N ASN A 150 5.85 -12.84 1.16
CA ASN A 150 6.87 -11.96 0.57
C ASN A 150 6.28 -10.73 -0.14
N LEU A 151 5.01 -10.80 -0.57
CA LEU A 151 4.30 -9.69 -1.19
C LEU A 151 3.48 -8.85 -0.18
N GLU A 152 3.44 -9.21 1.11
CA GLU A 152 2.78 -8.40 2.14
C GLU A 152 3.22 -6.92 2.16
N PRO A 153 4.51 -6.57 2.00
CA PRO A 153 4.95 -5.16 1.96
C PRO A 153 4.31 -4.33 0.83
N LEU A 154 3.79 -4.97 -0.22
CA LEU A 154 3.06 -4.29 -1.29
C LEU A 154 1.79 -3.59 -0.77
N PHE A 155 1.15 -4.15 0.25
CA PHE A 155 -0.10 -3.62 0.78
C PHE A 155 0.12 -2.30 1.55
N ASP A 156 1.34 -2.03 1.99
CA ASP A 156 1.70 -0.76 2.63
C ASP A 156 1.70 0.42 1.64
N VAL A 157 1.87 0.16 0.33
CA VAL A 157 1.86 1.22 -0.71
C VAL A 157 0.52 1.43 -1.40
N LEU A 158 -0.43 0.48 -1.28
CA LEU A 158 -1.78 0.63 -1.86
C LEU A 158 -2.55 1.86 -1.34
N PRO A 159 -2.51 2.21 -0.03
CA PRO A 159 -3.15 3.44 0.44
C PRO A 159 -2.63 4.70 -0.26
N HIS A 160 -1.36 4.72 -0.65
CA HIS A 160 -0.77 5.84 -1.37
C HIS A 160 -1.32 5.95 -2.80
N LEU A 161 -1.41 4.82 -3.52
CA LEU A 161 -2.01 4.80 -4.86
C LEU A 161 -3.46 5.30 -4.84
N ILE A 162 -4.23 4.85 -3.85
CA ILE A 162 -5.63 5.26 -3.70
C ILE A 162 -5.74 6.73 -3.29
N ARG A 163 -4.84 7.22 -2.41
CA ARG A 163 -4.74 8.66 -2.11
C ARG A 163 -4.47 9.47 -3.37
N ASN A 164 -3.57 9.04 -4.25
CA ASN A 164 -3.26 9.77 -5.49
C ASN A 164 -4.48 9.84 -6.42
N SER A 165 -5.22 8.74 -6.53
CA SER A 165 -6.51 8.75 -7.22
C SER A 165 -7.47 9.75 -6.58
N ILE A 166 -7.59 9.81 -5.25
CA ILE A 166 -8.48 10.77 -4.57
C ILE A 166 -7.98 12.22 -4.75
N ASP A 167 -6.70 12.51 -4.56
CA ASP A 167 -6.18 13.89 -4.53
C ASP A 167 -6.11 14.48 -5.95
N HIS A 168 -5.63 13.71 -6.93
CA HIS A 168 -5.36 14.21 -8.29
C HIS A 168 -6.24 13.61 -9.40
N GLY A 169 -6.66 12.35 -9.25
CA GLY A 169 -7.45 11.65 -10.27
C GLY A 169 -8.92 12.05 -10.27
N ILE A 170 -9.61 11.82 -9.15
CA ILE A 170 -11.04 12.01 -9.00
C ILE A 170 -11.40 13.50 -9.01
N GLU A 171 -12.39 13.86 -9.83
CA GLU A 171 -12.98 15.20 -9.88
C GLU A 171 -14.02 15.40 -8.75
N SER A 172 -14.32 16.65 -8.38
CA SER A 172 -15.44 16.90 -7.47
C SER A 172 -16.77 16.52 -8.13
N PRO A 173 -17.85 16.24 -7.39
CA PRO A 173 -19.14 15.84 -7.98
C PRO A 173 -19.63 16.79 -9.08
N GLU A 174 -19.38 18.09 -8.94
CA GLU A 174 -19.76 19.12 -9.91
C GLU A 174 -18.90 19.11 -11.19
N GLU A 175 -17.66 18.63 -11.10
CA GLU A 175 -16.69 18.57 -12.20
C GLU A 175 -16.79 17.26 -13.00
N ARG A 176 -17.59 16.28 -12.54
CA ARG A 176 -17.66 14.92 -13.14
C ARG A 176 -18.46 14.83 -14.44
N GLY A 177 -19.18 15.89 -14.83
CA GLY A 177 -19.88 15.96 -16.11
C GLY A 177 -20.95 14.88 -16.27
N GLU A 178 -20.83 14.02 -17.28
CA GLU A 178 -21.75 12.90 -17.53
C GLU A 178 -21.46 11.64 -16.69
N LYS A 179 -20.36 11.63 -15.90
CA LYS A 179 -20.01 10.49 -15.04
C LYS A 179 -20.88 10.46 -13.78
N PRO A 180 -21.05 9.29 -13.13
CA PRO A 180 -21.73 9.20 -11.85
C PRO A 180 -21.10 10.12 -10.79
N GLU A 181 -21.91 10.78 -9.96
CA GLU A 181 -21.42 11.66 -8.88
C GLU A 181 -20.51 10.92 -7.88
N LEU A 182 -20.81 9.64 -7.63
CA LEU A 182 -19.99 8.75 -6.82
C LEU A 182 -18.91 8.14 -7.73
N ALA A 183 -17.66 8.52 -7.48
CA ALA A 183 -16.52 7.97 -8.21
C ALA A 183 -16.17 6.57 -7.71
N THR A 184 -15.71 5.70 -8.61
CA THR A 184 -15.24 4.37 -8.25
C THR A 184 -13.72 4.30 -8.30
N ILE A 185 -13.13 3.81 -7.23
CA ILE A 185 -11.76 3.31 -7.19
C ILE A 185 -11.85 1.79 -7.01
N GLU A 186 -11.21 1.03 -7.87
CA GLU A 186 -11.19 -0.44 -7.80
C GLU A 186 -9.78 -0.89 -7.41
N LEU A 187 -9.70 -1.71 -6.37
CA LEU A 187 -8.54 -2.54 -6.05
C LEU A 187 -8.86 -3.97 -6.45
N ALA A 188 -8.20 -4.46 -7.51
CA ALA A 188 -8.36 -5.83 -7.98
C ALA A 188 -7.07 -6.62 -7.74
N VAL A 189 -7.19 -7.80 -7.15
CA VAL A 189 -6.09 -8.74 -6.97
C VAL A 189 -6.44 -10.08 -7.63
N GLU A 190 -5.55 -10.57 -8.47
CA GLU A 190 -5.69 -11.83 -9.17
C GLU A 190 -4.43 -12.67 -8.92
N ALA A 191 -4.60 -13.95 -8.59
CA ALA A 191 -3.50 -14.91 -8.48
C ALA A 191 -3.79 -16.11 -9.37
N ASN A 192 -2.84 -16.47 -10.22
CA ASN A 192 -2.90 -17.63 -11.10
C ASN A 192 -1.52 -18.28 -11.24
N ASP A 193 -1.42 -19.33 -12.06
CA ASP A 193 -0.17 -20.08 -12.27
C ASP A 193 0.98 -19.22 -12.84
N ASN A 194 0.66 -18.08 -13.47
CA ASN A 194 1.65 -17.15 -14.01
C ASN A 194 2.16 -16.15 -12.96
N GLY A 195 1.46 -16.02 -11.82
CA GLY A 195 1.84 -15.17 -10.71
C GLY A 195 0.70 -14.37 -10.10
N VAL A 196 1.03 -13.21 -9.52
CA VAL A 196 0.07 -12.31 -8.86
C VAL A 196 0.02 -10.99 -9.63
N ALA A 197 -1.20 -10.55 -9.95
CA ALA A 197 -1.47 -9.24 -10.52
C ALA A 197 -2.29 -8.41 -9.53
N VAL A 198 -1.86 -7.17 -9.28
CA VAL A 198 -2.58 -6.19 -8.48
C VAL A 198 -2.85 -4.97 -9.33
N ARG A 199 -4.09 -4.52 -9.38
CA ARG A 199 -4.54 -3.37 -10.16
C ARG A 199 -5.25 -2.38 -9.24
N VAL A 200 -4.83 -1.13 -9.29
CA VAL A 200 -5.55 0.00 -8.69
C VAL A 200 -6.06 0.85 -9.83
N SER A 201 -7.37 0.96 -10.00
CA SER A 201 -7.98 1.77 -11.05
C SER A 201 -8.95 2.80 -10.49
N ASP A 202 -9.10 3.93 -11.19
CA ASP A 202 -10.09 4.96 -10.90
C ASP A 202 -10.79 5.40 -12.19
N ASP A 203 -11.98 5.96 -12.06
CA ASP A 203 -12.78 6.51 -13.16
C ASP A 203 -12.63 8.05 -13.32
N GLY A 204 -11.54 8.61 -12.80
CA GLY A 204 -11.30 10.05 -12.69
C GLY A 204 -10.95 10.73 -14.02
N ARG A 205 -10.31 11.91 -13.93
CA ARG A 205 -9.95 12.71 -15.11
C ARG A 205 -8.84 12.10 -15.96
N GLY A 206 -8.14 11.09 -15.43
CA GLY A 206 -6.93 10.54 -16.04
C GLY A 206 -5.72 11.45 -15.86
N ILE A 207 -4.58 11.02 -16.40
CA ILE A 207 -3.30 11.72 -16.33
C ILE A 207 -3.11 12.53 -17.62
N ASP A 208 -2.77 13.80 -17.45
CA ASP A 208 -2.30 14.67 -18.53
C ASP A 208 -0.83 14.39 -18.83
N ALA A 209 -0.59 13.56 -19.84
CA ALA A 209 0.75 13.14 -20.24
C ALA A 209 1.65 14.32 -20.66
N GLU A 210 1.09 15.39 -21.21
CA GLU A 210 1.89 16.55 -21.62
C GLU A 210 2.34 17.34 -20.40
N ARG A 211 1.48 17.52 -19.39
CA ARG A 211 1.88 18.14 -18.12
C ARG A 211 2.98 17.35 -17.40
N VAL A 212 2.91 16.02 -17.46
CA VAL A 212 3.97 15.15 -16.92
C VAL A 212 5.30 15.40 -17.64
N VAL A 213 5.27 15.51 -18.97
CA VAL A 213 6.46 15.81 -19.79
C VAL A 213 7.01 17.20 -19.50
N GLU A 214 6.16 18.23 -19.45
CA GLU A 214 6.57 19.60 -19.14
C GLU A 214 7.28 19.68 -17.79
N ARG A 215 6.75 18.99 -16.78
CA ARG A 215 7.38 18.88 -15.47
C ARG A 215 8.71 18.12 -15.53
N ALA A 216 8.78 17.03 -16.29
CA ALA A 216 10.01 16.25 -16.46
C ALA A 216 11.12 17.08 -17.12
N ILE A 217 10.77 17.90 -18.10
CA ILE A 217 11.70 18.84 -18.75
C ILE A 217 12.13 19.94 -17.77
N GLY A 218 11.19 20.54 -17.04
CA GLY A 218 11.48 21.58 -16.05
C GLY A 218 12.41 21.12 -14.93
N LEU A 219 12.37 19.84 -14.57
CA LEU A 219 13.24 19.21 -13.58
C LEU A 219 14.55 18.64 -14.17
N GLY A 220 14.77 18.76 -15.48
CA GLY A 220 15.98 18.27 -16.16
C GLY A 220 16.07 16.74 -16.26
N ILE A 221 14.96 16.02 -16.04
CA ILE A 221 14.88 14.55 -16.14
C ILE A 221 14.86 14.12 -17.61
N LEU A 222 14.30 14.96 -18.48
CA LEU A 222 14.11 14.68 -19.90
C LEU A 222 14.40 15.92 -20.73
N ASP A 223 15.07 15.77 -21.88
CA ASP A 223 15.24 16.85 -22.83
C ASP A 223 14.06 16.95 -23.81
N ALA A 224 13.77 18.15 -24.31
CA ALA A 224 12.64 18.40 -25.20
C ALA A 224 12.71 17.61 -26.52
N GLY A 225 13.93 17.35 -27.04
CA GLY A 225 14.13 16.58 -28.26
C GLY A 225 13.74 15.12 -28.10
N ARG A 226 14.10 14.52 -26.96
CA ARG A 226 13.75 13.15 -26.58
C ARG A 226 12.29 13.03 -26.18
N ALA A 227 11.73 14.04 -25.50
CA ALA A 227 10.31 14.09 -25.15
C ALA A 227 9.38 14.01 -26.37
N ALA A 228 9.78 14.62 -27.49
CA ALA A 228 9.02 14.58 -28.74
C ALA A 228 9.00 13.19 -29.41
N GLN A 229 9.93 12.30 -29.04
CA GLN A 229 10.02 10.94 -29.59
C GLN A 229 9.26 9.91 -28.77
N LEU A 230 8.85 10.26 -27.55
CA LEU A 230 8.12 9.34 -26.67
C LEU A 230 6.68 9.15 -27.15
N SER A 231 6.26 7.90 -27.20
CA SER A 231 4.85 7.53 -27.28
C SER A 231 4.09 8.03 -26.04
N ARG A 232 2.77 8.11 -26.15
CA ARG A 232 1.91 8.51 -25.03
C ARG A 232 2.10 7.64 -23.79
N ASP A 233 2.28 6.33 -23.98
CA ASP A 233 2.48 5.40 -22.87
C ASP A 233 3.85 5.62 -22.21
N GLU A 234 4.90 5.85 -22.99
CA GLU A 234 6.22 6.21 -22.44
C GLU A 234 6.20 7.54 -21.68
N LYS A 235 5.43 8.53 -22.17
CA LYS A 235 5.21 9.79 -21.44
C LYS A 235 4.51 9.56 -20.11
N LEU A 236 3.51 8.68 -20.05
CA LEU A 236 2.82 8.34 -18.80
C LEU A 236 3.77 7.64 -17.81
N GLN A 237 4.69 6.81 -18.27
CA GLN A 237 5.67 6.12 -17.41
C GLN A 237 6.62 7.09 -16.68
N LEU A 238 6.76 8.33 -17.16
CA LEU A 238 7.57 9.35 -16.48
C LEU A 238 7.07 9.68 -15.07
N ILE A 239 5.80 9.37 -14.72
CA ILE A 239 5.30 9.55 -13.35
C ILE A 239 6.14 8.78 -12.32
N PHE A 240 6.76 7.67 -12.74
CA PHE A 240 7.62 6.84 -11.88
C PHE A 240 9.08 7.31 -11.84
N ALA A 241 9.44 8.38 -12.54
CA ALA A 241 10.79 8.90 -12.54
C ALA A 241 11.15 9.51 -11.19
N ASP A 242 12.37 9.23 -10.73
CA ASP A 242 12.96 9.89 -9.57
C ASP A 242 12.92 11.41 -9.77
N SER A 243 12.68 12.15 -8.69
CA SER A 243 12.57 13.63 -8.69
C SER A 243 11.26 14.24 -9.24
N LEU A 244 10.46 13.51 -10.03
CA LEU A 244 9.16 14.02 -10.50
C LEU A 244 8.09 13.98 -9.40
N SER A 245 8.09 12.88 -8.65
CA SER A 245 7.17 12.62 -7.53
C SER A 245 7.51 13.38 -6.25
N THR A 246 8.57 14.20 -6.22
CA THR A 246 9.08 14.83 -4.99
C THR A 246 8.82 16.33 -4.89
N ALA A 247 8.26 16.96 -5.93
CA ALA A 247 8.15 18.43 -5.96
C ALA A 247 6.81 19.02 -5.49
N GLU A 248 5.73 18.22 -5.34
CA GLU A 248 4.43 18.72 -4.82
C GLU A 248 3.88 17.93 -3.62
N ASP A 249 4.25 16.66 -3.44
CA ASP A 249 3.72 15.80 -2.38
C ASP A 249 4.71 15.52 -1.25
N VAL A 250 5.36 16.57 -0.74
CA VAL A 250 5.99 16.50 0.60
C VAL A 250 4.88 16.60 1.66
N THR A 251 3.97 15.63 1.68
CA THR A 251 3.08 15.43 2.83
C THR A 251 3.80 14.54 3.84
N GLU A 252 4.45 15.18 4.81
CA GLU A 252 4.54 14.93 6.27
C GLU A 252 4.30 13.50 6.84
N THR A 253 4.54 12.45 6.08
CA THR A 253 4.36 11.06 6.52
C THR A 253 5.44 10.20 5.85
N SER A 254 6.39 9.75 6.66
CA SER A 254 7.36 8.67 6.51
C SER A 254 8.83 9.06 6.28
N GLY A 255 9.19 10.33 6.06
CA GLY A 255 10.61 10.72 5.96
C GLY A 255 11.39 10.07 4.81
N ARG A 256 10.69 9.26 4.01
CA ARG A 256 10.92 8.85 2.64
C ARG A 256 9.71 9.44 1.94
N GLY A 257 9.87 10.39 1.04
CA GLY A 257 8.73 10.80 0.21
C GLY A 257 8.21 9.55 -0.48
N VAL A 258 7.02 9.08 -0.11
CA VAL A 258 6.37 7.97 -0.81
C VAL A 258 5.80 8.60 -2.07
N GLY A 259 6.65 8.73 -3.08
CA GLY A 259 6.25 9.09 -4.42
C GLY A 259 6.08 7.84 -5.26
N MET A 260 5.61 8.01 -6.49
CA MET A 260 5.47 6.91 -7.45
C MET A 260 6.81 6.19 -7.73
N ALA A 261 7.94 6.89 -7.58
CA ALA A 261 9.27 6.29 -7.62
C ALA A 261 9.54 5.31 -6.45
N ALA A 262 9.06 5.61 -5.24
CA ALA A 262 9.20 4.71 -4.09
C ALA A 262 8.35 3.44 -4.27
N VAL A 263 7.14 3.59 -4.84
CA VAL A 263 6.28 2.46 -5.22
C VAL A 263 7.00 1.58 -6.25
N LYS A 264 7.56 2.19 -7.31
CA LYS A 264 8.34 1.48 -8.34
C LYS A 264 9.48 0.68 -7.73
N ASN A 265 10.29 1.31 -6.88
CA ASN A 265 11.44 0.67 -6.25
C ASN A 265 11.04 -0.50 -5.36
N LEU A 266 9.92 -0.40 -4.63
CA LEU A 266 9.40 -1.52 -3.83
C LEU A 266 8.94 -2.68 -4.72
N VAL A 267 8.17 -2.39 -5.77
CA VAL A 267 7.67 -3.41 -6.70
C VAL A 267 8.83 -4.15 -7.37
N GLU A 268 9.86 -3.42 -7.82
CA GLU A 268 11.06 -3.99 -8.44
C GLU A 268 11.88 -4.81 -7.42
N ALA A 269 11.99 -4.35 -6.16
CA ALA A 269 12.68 -5.08 -5.10
C ALA A 269 11.98 -6.41 -4.74
N LEU A 270 10.66 -6.47 -4.91
CA LEU A 270 9.85 -7.68 -4.77
C LEU A 270 9.86 -8.57 -6.04
N GLY A 271 10.64 -8.21 -7.06
CA GLY A 271 10.77 -8.97 -8.31
C GLY A 271 9.58 -8.80 -9.27
N GLY A 272 8.77 -7.76 -9.08
CA GLY A 272 7.63 -7.43 -9.92
C GLY A 272 7.93 -6.36 -10.98
N THR A 273 6.92 -6.09 -11.79
CA THR A 273 6.88 -4.99 -12.76
C THR A 273 5.69 -4.08 -12.48
N LEU A 274 5.85 -2.81 -12.83
CA LEU A 274 4.86 -1.76 -12.63
C LEU A 274 4.54 -1.12 -13.99
N SER A 275 3.26 -0.84 -14.24
CA SER A 275 2.84 -0.10 -15.43
C SER A 275 1.65 0.80 -15.12
N VAL A 276 1.46 1.83 -15.94
CA VAL A 276 0.31 2.73 -15.86
C VAL A 276 -0.39 2.78 -17.21
N ARG A 277 -1.73 2.74 -17.16
CA ARG A 277 -2.62 3.04 -18.28
C ARG A 277 -3.52 4.18 -17.84
N SER A 278 -3.70 5.18 -18.67
CA SER A 278 -4.59 6.29 -18.33
C SER A 278 -5.19 6.86 -19.60
N ALA A 279 -6.43 7.34 -19.53
CA ALA A 279 -7.10 8.01 -20.63
C ALA A 279 -7.82 9.26 -20.11
N SER A 280 -7.66 10.38 -20.82
CA SER A 280 -8.28 11.64 -20.43
C SER A 280 -9.80 11.49 -20.35
N GLY A 281 -10.37 11.88 -19.21
CA GLY A 281 -11.79 11.74 -18.91
C GLY A 281 -12.27 10.29 -18.67
N ARG A 282 -11.38 9.29 -18.63
CA ARG A 282 -11.72 7.88 -18.39
C ARG A 282 -10.99 7.25 -17.21
N GLY A 283 -10.14 8.01 -16.54
CA GLY A 283 -9.43 7.59 -15.35
C GLY A 283 -8.08 6.94 -15.62
N THR A 284 -7.56 6.29 -14.58
CA THR A 284 -6.20 5.74 -14.54
C THR A 284 -6.22 4.35 -13.94
N ALA A 285 -5.36 3.46 -14.43
CA ALA A 285 -5.11 2.15 -13.90
C ALA A 285 -3.59 1.95 -13.72
N ILE A 286 -3.20 1.58 -12.51
CA ILE A 286 -1.83 1.20 -12.16
C ILE A 286 -1.82 -0.31 -11.95
N GLU A 287 -0.94 -1.00 -12.66
CA GLU A 287 -0.86 -2.46 -12.68
C GLU A 287 0.50 -2.92 -12.20
N LEU A 288 0.46 -3.79 -11.19
CA LEU A 288 1.60 -4.44 -10.55
C LEU A 288 1.56 -5.91 -10.92
N HIS A 289 2.64 -6.47 -11.43
CA HIS A 289 2.69 -7.86 -11.84
C HIS A 289 3.91 -8.57 -11.26
N PHE A 290 3.69 -9.70 -10.58
CA PHE A 290 4.71 -10.51 -9.95
C PHE A 290 4.68 -11.90 -10.58
N ALA A 291 5.75 -12.30 -11.25
CA ALA A 291 5.82 -13.63 -11.85
C ALA A 291 5.84 -14.73 -10.78
N ALA A 292 5.31 -15.92 -11.08
CA ALA A 292 5.28 -17.06 -10.15
C ALA A 292 6.63 -17.39 -9.48
N ARG A 293 7.74 -17.20 -10.19
CA ARG A 293 9.10 -17.38 -9.64
C ARG A 293 9.46 -16.41 -8.51
N ALA A 294 8.93 -15.19 -8.56
CA ALA A 294 9.15 -14.16 -7.55
C ALA A 294 8.22 -14.36 -6.34
N VAL A 295 7.08 -15.02 -6.57
CA VAL A 295 6.12 -15.41 -5.53
C VAL A 295 6.61 -16.62 -4.71
N ALA A 296 7.38 -17.52 -5.33
CA ALA A 296 7.84 -18.77 -4.73
C ALA A 296 9.15 -18.67 -3.93
N SER A 297 9.81 -17.51 -3.93
CA SER A 297 11.08 -17.24 -3.26
C SER A 297 10.90 -16.53 -1.92
#